data_AF-A0A9D6EBA8-F1
#
_entry.id   AF-A0A9D6EBA8-F1
#
_cell.length_a   1.000
_cell.length_b   1.000
_cell.length_c   1.000
_cell.angle_alpha   90.00
_cell.angle_beta   90.00
_cell.angle_gamma   90.00
#
_symmetry.space_group_name_H-M   'P 1'
#
loop_
_entity.id
_entity.type
_entity.pdbx_description
1 polymer ?
#
loop_
_entity_poly.entity_id
_entity_poly.type
_entity_poly.pdbx_seq_one_letter_code
_entity_poly.pdbx_strand_id
1 'polypeptide(L)'
;MSRLRSFVIRFGAPLVVVAGVAGVLAARRAVALRNTIGLWADSLKHGSGPLALGVPFVPAYLDGRKIGSLDSLRLERHQPRAVDSLRLVIDLAREAADDPDVRGCTFQLVTFDPGDFKRALECASDTAGLVPFGRVVFVQGGEAPLYVSADELGCAPWTDRADTACIRERVQEQVQRDIRRARDEMRRSIRVRVR
;
A
#
# COMPACT_ATOMS: atom_id res chain seq x y z
N MET A 1 -5.94 -30.41 5.35
CA MET A 1 -6.02 -28.96 5.63
C MET A 1 -5.07 -28.13 4.72
N SER A 2 -5.20 -28.20 3.38
CA SER A 2 -4.20 -27.58 2.47
C SER A 2 -4.78 -26.95 1.18
N ARG A 3 -5.99 -26.37 1.22
CA ARG A 3 -6.60 -25.75 0.01
C ARG A 3 -7.06 -24.30 0.20
N LEU A 4 -7.25 -23.83 1.43
CA LEU A 4 -7.67 -22.45 1.71
C LEU A 4 -6.51 -21.43 1.69
N ARG A 5 -5.28 -21.84 2.06
CA ARG A 5 -4.07 -20.98 1.95
C ARG A 5 -3.77 -20.55 0.51
N SER A 6 -4.13 -21.38 -0.47
CA SER A 6 -3.88 -21.07 -1.89
C SER A 6 -4.86 -20.03 -2.45
N PHE A 7 -6.05 -19.84 -1.86
CA PHE A 7 -7.09 -19.00 -2.47
C PHE A 7 -6.94 -17.52 -2.11
N VAL A 8 -6.61 -17.22 -0.85
CA VAL A 8 -6.44 -15.83 -0.36
C VAL A 8 -5.19 -15.17 -0.95
N ILE A 9 -4.09 -15.92 -1.09
CA ILE A 9 -2.83 -15.44 -1.67
C ILE A 9 -2.93 -15.30 -3.20
N ARG A 10 -3.82 -16.06 -3.85
CA ARG A 10 -3.97 -16.09 -5.32
C ARG A 10 -4.77 -14.91 -5.88
N PHE A 11 -5.50 -14.18 -5.03
CA PHE A 11 -6.32 -13.03 -5.43
C PHE A 11 -6.17 -11.78 -4.54
N GLY A 12 -5.63 -11.85 -3.32
CA GLY A 12 -5.56 -10.69 -2.41
C GLY A 12 -4.37 -9.77 -2.66
N ALA A 13 -3.15 -10.31 -2.63
CA ALA A 13 -1.92 -9.52 -2.70
C ALA A 13 -1.73 -8.71 -3.99
N PRO A 14 -2.00 -9.24 -5.21
CA PRO A 14 -1.91 -8.44 -6.41
C PRO A 14 -3.02 -7.39 -6.48
N LEU A 15 -4.18 -7.70 -5.94
CA LEU A 15 -5.41 -6.93 -6.15
C LEU A 15 -5.50 -5.72 -5.23
N VAL A 16 -4.90 -5.76 -4.03
CA VAL A 16 -4.80 -4.57 -3.14
C VAL A 16 -3.85 -3.52 -3.71
N VAL A 17 -2.67 -3.93 -4.20
CA VAL A 17 -1.71 -3.02 -4.84
C VAL A 17 -2.28 -2.47 -6.16
N VAL A 18 -2.94 -3.33 -6.95
CA VAL A 18 -3.51 -2.96 -8.25
C VAL A 18 -4.77 -2.11 -8.15
N ALA A 19 -5.75 -2.51 -7.32
CA ALA A 19 -6.95 -1.72 -7.08
C ALA A 19 -6.58 -0.36 -6.50
N GLY A 20 -5.41 -0.30 -5.87
CA GLY A 20 -4.98 0.87 -5.20
C GLY A 20 -4.42 2.00 -6.00
N VAL A 21 -3.57 1.66 -6.95
CA VAL A 21 -3.12 2.63 -7.93
C VAL A 21 -4.29 2.99 -8.89
N ALA A 22 -5.26 2.08 -9.08
CA ALA A 22 -6.41 2.31 -9.95
C ALA A 22 -7.45 3.29 -9.36
N GLY A 23 -7.66 3.31 -8.04
CA GLY A 23 -8.63 4.20 -7.38
C GLY A 23 -8.28 5.69 -7.49
N VAL A 24 -6.99 6.03 -7.64
CA VAL A 24 -6.49 7.42 -7.64
C VAL A 24 -6.54 8.07 -9.04
N LEU A 25 -6.75 7.33 -10.13
CA LEU A 25 -6.54 7.82 -11.49
C LEU A 25 -7.81 7.84 -12.34
N ALA A 26 -8.59 8.91 -12.23
CA ALA A 26 -9.73 9.14 -13.11
C ALA A 26 -9.35 9.54 -14.55
N ALA A 27 -9.96 8.80 -15.49
CA ALA A 27 -10.51 9.17 -16.79
C ALA A 27 -9.67 9.29 -18.08
N ARG A 28 -8.32 9.39 -18.11
CA ARG A 28 -7.58 9.26 -19.40
C ARG A 28 -6.33 8.38 -19.39
N ARG A 29 -5.85 7.98 -18.21
CA ARG A 29 -4.58 7.25 -18.03
C ARG A 29 -4.75 5.75 -17.73
N ALA A 30 -5.98 5.26 -17.70
CA ALA A 30 -6.33 3.90 -17.27
C ALA A 30 -5.89 2.77 -18.22
N VAL A 31 -5.68 3.06 -19.51
CA VAL A 31 -5.36 2.02 -20.51
C VAL A 31 -3.90 1.57 -20.44
N ALA A 32 -2.96 2.51 -20.36
CA ALA A 32 -1.54 2.19 -20.19
C ALA A 32 -1.29 1.45 -18.87
N LEU A 33 -1.93 1.92 -17.79
CA LEU A 33 -1.80 1.36 -16.46
C LEU A 33 -2.42 -0.03 -16.33
N ARG A 34 -3.55 -0.33 -17.01
CA ARG A 34 -4.18 -1.67 -16.98
C ARG A 34 -3.25 -2.77 -17.51
N ASN A 35 -2.53 -2.49 -18.60
CA ASN A 35 -1.58 -3.45 -19.17
C ASN A 35 -0.37 -3.62 -18.24
N THR A 36 0.12 -2.55 -17.61
CA THR A 36 1.20 -2.65 -16.62
C THR A 36 0.74 -3.46 -15.41
N ILE A 37 -0.43 -3.14 -14.85
CA ILE A 37 -1.10 -3.87 -13.77
C ILE A 37 -1.24 -5.38 -14.06
N GLY A 38 -1.61 -5.75 -15.29
CA GLY A 38 -1.72 -7.16 -15.70
C GLY A 38 -0.37 -7.87 -15.64
N LEU A 39 0.67 -7.23 -16.18
CA LEU A 39 2.06 -7.71 -16.11
C LEU A 39 2.57 -7.77 -14.65
N TRP A 40 2.10 -6.86 -13.79
CA TRP A 40 2.45 -6.82 -12.37
C TRP A 40 1.83 -7.99 -11.61
N ALA A 41 0.53 -8.23 -11.81
CA ALA A 41 -0.15 -9.34 -11.17
C ALA A 41 0.46 -10.68 -11.57
N ASP A 42 0.89 -10.81 -12.84
CA ASP A 42 1.53 -12.01 -13.33
C ASP A 42 2.97 -12.19 -12.79
N SER A 43 3.75 -11.11 -12.73
CA SER A 43 5.10 -11.11 -12.12
C SER A 43 5.08 -11.33 -10.60
N LEU A 44 4.06 -10.82 -9.91
CA LEU A 44 3.81 -11.11 -8.49
C LEU A 44 3.47 -12.58 -8.25
N LYS A 45 2.77 -13.20 -9.20
CA LYS A 45 2.26 -14.56 -9.09
C LYS A 45 3.28 -15.64 -9.46
N HIS A 46 4.20 -15.35 -10.39
CA HIS A 46 5.14 -16.33 -10.95
C HIS A 46 6.62 -15.95 -10.86
N GLY A 47 6.96 -14.68 -10.66
CA GLY A 47 8.36 -14.22 -10.60
C GLY A 47 8.95 -14.29 -9.19
N SER A 48 10.18 -14.78 -9.10
CA SER A 48 11.10 -14.58 -7.96
C SER A 48 12.08 -13.44 -8.31
N GLY A 49 12.45 -12.63 -7.33
CA GLY A 49 13.38 -11.51 -7.51
C GLY A 49 12.75 -10.10 -7.45
N PRO A 50 13.60 -9.06 -7.43
CA PRO A 50 13.18 -7.69 -7.20
C PRO A 50 12.29 -7.18 -8.33
N LEU A 51 11.14 -6.61 -7.97
CA LEU A 51 10.19 -6.03 -8.91
C LEU A 51 10.18 -4.51 -8.70
N ALA A 52 10.72 -3.76 -9.67
CA ALA A 52 10.63 -2.30 -9.67
C ALA A 52 9.40 -1.85 -10.48
N LEU A 53 8.56 -1.04 -9.86
CA LEU A 53 7.35 -0.47 -10.42
C LEU A 53 7.56 1.04 -10.54
N GLY A 54 7.68 1.55 -11.76
CA GLY A 54 7.58 3.00 -11.98
C GLY A 54 6.13 3.42 -11.75
N VAL A 55 5.91 4.32 -10.78
CA VAL A 55 4.57 4.82 -10.45
C VAL A 55 4.56 6.34 -10.56
N PRO A 56 4.97 6.90 -11.71
CA PRO A 56 5.01 8.34 -11.86
C PRO A 56 3.61 8.90 -11.56
N PHE A 57 3.56 10.07 -10.91
CA PHE A 57 2.33 10.81 -10.58
C PHE A 57 1.52 10.34 -9.36
N VAL A 58 1.98 9.34 -8.59
CA VAL A 58 1.35 9.04 -7.28
C VAL A 58 1.88 10.04 -6.24
N PRO A 59 1.03 10.89 -5.63
CA PRO A 59 1.53 11.84 -4.64
C PRO A 59 1.93 11.11 -3.36
N ALA A 60 3.10 11.46 -2.83
CA ALA A 60 3.60 10.95 -1.56
C ALA A 60 3.19 11.90 -0.43
N TYR A 61 2.65 11.33 0.64
CA TYR A 61 2.25 12.05 1.86
C TYR A 61 3.03 11.49 3.04
N LEU A 62 3.37 12.36 3.98
CA LEU A 62 3.91 12.03 5.30
C LEU A 62 3.06 12.78 6.32
N ASP A 63 2.47 12.05 7.27
CA ASP A 63 1.56 12.62 8.30
C ASP A 63 0.39 13.41 7.67
N GLY A 64 -0.12 12.94 6.53
CA GLY A 64 -1.17 13.61 5.78
C GLY A 64 -0.74 14.87 5.01
N ARG A 65 0.51 15.32 5.15
CA ARG A 65 1.10 16.42 4.38
C ARG A 65 1.76 15.89 3.12
N LYS A 66 1.46 16.49 1.96
CA LYS A 66 2.10 16.10 0.69
C LYS A 66 3.59 16.51 0.73
N ILE A 67 4.48 15.54 0.58
CA ILE A 67 5.94 15.76 0.55
C ILE A 67 6.53 15.66 -0.87
N GLY A 68 5.78 15.12 -1.84
CA GLY A 68 6.28 14.97 -3.19
C GLY A 68 5.46 13.99 -4.03
N SER A 69 6.16 13.21 -4.85
CA SER A 69 5.59 12.10 -5.62
C SER A 69 6.44 10.84 -5.50
N LEU A 70 5.79 9.69 -5.50
CA LEU A 70 6.45 8.41 -5.66
C LEU A 70 6.96 8.31 -7.10
N ASP A 71 8.26 8.13 -7.27
CA ASP A 71 8.89 7.88 -8.56
C ASP A 71 8.78 6.39 -8.89
N SER A 72 9.27 5.56 -7.98
CA SER A 72 9.26 4.12 -8.13
C SER A 72 9.10 3.36 -6.81
N LEU A 73 8.56 2.16 -6.92
CA LEU A 73 8.36 1.24 -5.81
C LEU A 73 9.04 -0.07 -6.17
N ARG A 74 10.05 -0.47 -5.40
CA ARG A 74 10.79 -1.72 -5.61
C ARG A 74 10.50 -2.70 -4.49
N LEU A 75 9.90 -3.81 -4.86
CA LEU A 75 9.59 -4.93 -3.97
C LEU A 75 10.75 -5.92 -4.05
N GLU A 76 11.47 -6.14 -2.96
CA GLU A 76 12.48 -7.20 -2.88
C GLU A 76 11.80 -8.49 -2.39
N ARG A 77 12.07 -9.59 -3.11
CA ARG A 77 11.36 -10.86 -2.94
C ARG A 77 12.31 -12.02 -3.17
N HIS A 78 12.38 -12.93 -2.21
CA HIS A 78 13.10 -14.19 -2.31
C HIS A 78 12.23 -15.31 -2.92
N GLN A 79 10.90 -15.21 -2.76
CA GLN A 79 9.94 -16.19 -3.27
C GLN A 79 8.75 -15.50 -3.97
N PRO A 80 8.08 -16.19 -4.92
CA PRO A 80 6.84 -15.69 -5.49
C PRO A 80 5.80 -15.44 -4.39
N ARG A 81 5.07 -14.33 -4.49
CA ARG A 81 3.99 -13.92 -3.56
C ARG A 81 4.41 -13.59 -2.13
N ALA A 82 5.71 -13.55 -1.83
CA ALA A 82 6.24 -13.03 -0.58
C ALA A 82 7.01 -11.73 -0.87
N VAL A 83 6.75 -10.69 -0.08
CA VAL A 83 7.54 -9.44 -0.09
C VAL A 83 8.36 -9.38 1.19
N ASP A 84 9.67 -9.34 1.03
CA ASP A 84 10.60 -9.31 2.17
C ASP A 84 10.92 -7.90 2.58
N SER A 85 11.12 -7.04 1.58
CA SER A 85 11.37 -5.64 1.82
C SER A 85 10.80 -4.74 0.74
N LEU A 86 10.57 -3.49 1.13
CA LEU A 86 10.07 -2.44 0.26
C LEU A 86 11.07 -1.30 0.14
N ARG A 87 11.40 -0.93 -1.08
CA ARG A 87 12.15 0.29 -1.38
C ARG A 87 11.22 1.29 -2.08
N LEU A 88 10.90 2.36 -1.38
CA LEU A 88 10.12 3.47 -1.93
C LEU A 88 11.11 4.52 -2.44
N VAL A 89 10.96 4.96 -3.68
CA VAL A 89 11.71 6.08 -4.25
C VAL A 89 10.78 7.27 -4.35
N ILE A 90 11.07 8.32 -3.59
CA ILE A 90 10.24 9.52 -3.53
C ILE A 90 11.01 10.68 -4.15
N ASP A 91 10.38 11.34 -5.12
CA ASP A 91 10.78 12.63 -5.62
C ASP A 91 10.18 13.72 -4.73
N LEU A 92 11.00 14.34 -3.89
CA LEU A 92 10.55 15.35 -2.94
C LEU A 92 10.21 16.66 -3.66
N ALA A 93 9.11 17.28 -3.24
CA ALA A 93 8.84 18.67 -3.58
C ALA A 93 9.93 19.56 -2.97
N ARG A 94 10.27 20.66 -3.64
CA ARG A 94 11.36 21.57 -3.23
C ARG A 94 11.29 21.97 -1.76
N GLU A 95 10.10 22.31 -1.28
CA GLU A 95 9.86 22.69 0.12
C GLU A 95 10.12 21.54 1.11
N ALA A 96 9.78 20.30 0.74
CA ALA A 96 10.01 19.12 1.58
C ALA A 96 11.45 18.62 1.50
N ALA A 97 12.17 18.92 0.41
CA ALA A 97 13.56 18.55 0.23
C ALA A 97 14.51 19.29 1.19
N ASP A 98 14.14 20.49 1.62
CA ASP A 98 14.89 21.31 2.56
C ASP A 98 14.37 21.18 4.01
N ASP A 99 13.33 20.38 4.23
CA ASP A 99 12.69 20.16 5.53
C ASP A 99 13.46 19.09 6.35
N PRO A 100 14.11 19.46 7.47
CA PRO A 100 14.86 18.51 8.29
C PRO A 100 13.97 17.46 8.93
N ASP A 101 12.69 17.75 9.18
CA ASP A 101 11.76 16.80 9.79
C ASP A 101 11.46 15.66 8.82
N VAL A 102 11.35 15.95 7.51
CA VAL A 102 11.14 14.93 6.47
C VAL A 102 12.38 14.05 6.30
N ARG A 103 13.58 14.65 6.32
CA ARG A 103 14.84 13.91 6.12
C ARG A 103 15.28 13.13 7.35
N GLY A 104 14.99 13.62 8.54
CA GLY A 104 15.29 12.95 9.81
C GLY A 104 14.22 11.94 10.22
N CYS A 105 13.13 11.85 9.48
CA CYS A 105 12.00 11.02 9.81
C CYS A 105 12.33 9.52 9.77
N THR A 106 11.85 8.79 10.77
CA THR A 106 11.72 7.34 10.70
C THR A 106 10.38 7.00 10.09
N PHE A 107 10.37 6.51 8.84
CA PHE A 107 9.12 6.29 8.12
C PHE A 107 8.43 5.03 8.63
N GLN A 108 7.15 5.15 8.95
CA GLN A 108 6.26 4.03 9.23
C GLN A 108 5.24 3.89 8.11
N LEU A 109 5.11 2.66 7.62
CA LEU A 109 4.05 2.25 6.72
C LEU A 109 2.85 1.79 7.55
N VAL A 110 1.85 2.66 7.64
CA VAL A 110 0.65 2.44 8.48
C VAL A 110 -0.39 1.61 7.73
N THR A 111 -0.54 1.87 6.42
CA THR A 111 -1.51 1.15 5.61
C THR A 111 -1.04 0.99 4.16
N PHE A 112 -1.38 -0.16 3.59
CA PHE A 112 -1.34 -0.40 2.15
C PHE A 112 -2.71 -0.20 1.50
N ASP A 113 -3.72 0.20 2.27
CA ASP A 113 -5.04 0.50 1.74
C ASP A 113 -4.95 1.74 0.84
N PRO A 114 -5.22 1.58 -0.45
CA PRO A 114 -5.14 2.70 -1.36
C PRO A 114 -6.24 3.74 -1.25
N GLY A 115 -7.37 3.40 -0.64
CA GLY A 115 -8.39 4.38 -0.28
C GLY A 115 -7.85 5.41 0.72
N ASP A 116 -6.82 5.05 1.48
CA ASP A 116 -6.20 5.84 2.53
C ASP A 116 -4.72 6.15 2.26
N PHE A 117 -4.31 6.23 0.98
CA PHE A 117 -2.91 6.49 0.61
C PHE A 117 -2.30 7.78 1.19
N LYS A 118 -3.13 8.76 1.56
CA LYS A 118 -2.70 9.99 2.25
C LYS A 118 -2.18 9.73 3.67
N ARG A 119 -2.56 8.61 4.26
CA ARG A 119 -2.18 8.13 5.60
C ARG A 119 -1.31 6.88 5.52
N ALA A 120 -0.82 6.54 4.33
CA ALA A 120 0.02 5.36 4.16
C ALA A 120 1.35 5.50 4.90
N LEU A 121 1.92 6.70 4.93
CA LEU A 121 3.19 6.98 5.61
C LEU A 121 2.99 7.98 6.74
N GLU A 122 3.55 7.63 7.90
CA GLU A 122 3.63 8.49 9.07
C GLU A 122 5.07 8.57 9.56
N CYS A 123 5.38 9.64 10.28
CA CYS A 123 6.64 9.77 10.96
C CYS A 123 6.57 9.14 12.35
N ALA A 124 7.29 8.03 12.52
CA ALA A 124 7.31 7.31 13.77
C ALA A 124 8.05 8.14 14.83
N SER A 125 7.36 8.42 15.93
CA SER A 125 7.94 9.07 17.11
C SER A 125 8.73 8.09 17.98
N ASP A 126 8.39 6.81 17.94
CA ASP A 126 9.16 5.70 18.51
C ASP A 126 9.15 4.49 17.56
N THR A 127 10.05 3.53 17.82
CA THR A 127 10.10 2.27 17.07
C THR A 127 9.60 1.07 17.89
N ALA A 128 8.87 1.32 18.98
CA ALA A 128 8.41 0.24 19.85
C ALA A 128 7.28 -0.53 19.15
N GLY A 129 7.46 -1.85 18.98
CA GLY A 129 6.50 -2.68 18.23
C GLY A 129 6.57 -2.54 16.71
N LEU A 130 7.49 -1.71 16.21
CA LEU A 130 7.79 -1.59 14.78
C LEU A 130 8.91 -2.55 14.37
N VAL A 131 8.78 -3.11 13.17
CA VAL A 131 9.79 -3.99 12.57
C VAL A 131 10.36 -3.35 11.30
N PRO A 132 11.70 -3.40 11.10
CA PRO A 132 12.30 -2.94 9.86
C PRO A 132 11.75 -3.72 8.68
N PHE A 133 11.25 -3.01 7.67
CA PHE A 133 10.64 -3.59 6.48
C PHE A 133 11.26 -3.07 5.19
N GLY A 134 12.03 -2.00 5.22
CA GLY A 134 12.76 -1.56 4.05
C GLY A 134 13.31 -0.16 4.21
N ARG A 135 13.22 0.62 3.13
CA ARG A 135 13.75 1.99 3.09
C ARG A 135 12.99 2.90 2.14
N VAL A 136 13.04 4.18 2.46
CA VAL A 136 12.66 5.28 1.59
C VAL A 136 13.95 5.90 1.05
N VAL A 137 14.04 6.08 -0.26
CA VAL A 137 15.16 6.72 -0.95
C VAL A 137 14.65 7.98 -1.62
N PHE A 138 15.37 9.08 -1.49
CA PHE A 138 15.00 10.34 -2.11
C PHE A 138 15.75 10.53 -3.42
N VAL A 139 15.06 10.99 -4.47
CA VAL A 139 15.69 11.32 -5.76
C VAL A 139 16.78 12.39 -5.59
N GLN A 140 16.54 13.33 -4.67
CA GLN A 140 17.46 14.39 -4.25
C GLN A 140 18.65 13.89 -3.42
N GLY A 141 18.73 12.58 -3.14
CA GLY A 141 19.75 11.96 -2.31
C GLY A 141 19.37 11.86 -0.84
N GLY A 142 19.87 10.79 -0.22
CA GLY A 142 19.53 10.38 1.15
C GLY A 142 18.62 9.14 1.16
N GLU A 143 18.64 8.43 2.29
CA GLU A 143 17.72 7.34 2.56
C GLU A 143 17.27 7.38 4.03
N ALA A 144 16.06 6.90 4.27
CA ALA A 144 15.48 6.76 5.60
C ALA A 144 14.95 5.32 5.77
N PRO A 145 15.03 4.76 6.98
CA PRO A 145 14.50 3.42 7.21
C PRO A 145 12.97 3.43 7.14
N LEU A 146 12.42 2.34 6.60
CA LEU A 146 10.98 2.11 6.54
C LEU A 146 10.61 0.96 7.48
N TYR A 147 9.67 1.25 8.35
CA TYR A 147 9.14 0.33 9.34
C TYR A 147 7.68 0.00 9.04
N VAL A 148 7.21 -1.08 9.65
CA VAL A 148 5.80 -1.46 9.68
C VAL A 148 5.50 -2.00 11.07
N SER A 149 4.24 -1.91 11.51
CA SER A 149 3.83 -2.58 12.75
C SER A 149 4.00 -4.10 12.62
N ALA A 150 4.47 -4.76 13.68
CA ALA A 150 4.54 -6.22 13.73
C ALA A 150 3.16 -6.87 13.50
N ASP A 151 2.09 -6.23 14.01
CA ASP A 151 0.71 -6.70 13.84
C ASP A 151 0.28 -6.58 12.38
N GLU A 152 0.58 -5.45 11.74
CA GLU A 152 0.32 -5.26 10.30
C GLU A 152 1.08 -6.28 9.44
N LEU A 153 2.35 -6.54 9.77
CA LEU A 153 3.16 -7.52 9.04
C LEU A 153 2.63 -8.95 9.20
N GLY A 154 2.13 -9.31 10.38
CA GLY A 154 1.51 -10.61 10.67
C GLY A 154 0.18 -10.81 9.92
N CYS A 155 -0.54 -9.72 9.66
CA CYS A 155 -1.82 -9.74 8.96
C CYS A 155 -1.72 -9.44 7.45
N ALA A 156 -0.51 -9.13 6.97
CA ALA A 156 -0.26 -8.79 5.59
C ALA A 156 -0.34 -10.03 4.68
N PRO A 157 -1.28 -10.11 3.73
CA PRO A 157 -1.48 -11.29 2.87
C PRO A 157 -0.35 -11.52 1.85
N TRP A 158 0.63 -10.62 1.80
CA TRP A 158 1.76 -10.61 0.89
C TRP A 158 3.08 -11.00 1.56
N THR A 159 3.08 -11.34 2.85
CA THR A 159 4.24 -11.92 3.56
C THR A 159 4.13 -13.44 3.63
N ASP A 160 5.26 -14.11 3.79
CA ASP A 160 5.34 -15.54 4.13
C ASP A 160 4.88 -15.85 5.57
N ARG A 161 4.82 -14.82 6.42
CA ARG A 161 4.40 -14.88 7.84
C ARG A 161 2.91 -14.67 8.07
N ALA A 162 2.12 -14.56 7.01
CA ALA A 162 0.74 -14.15 7.11
C ALA A 162 -0.14 -15.13 7.91
N ASP A 163 -0.78 -14.64 8.97
CA ASP A 163 -1.78 -15.39 9.72
C ASP A 163 -3.13 -15.34 8.99
N THR A 164 -3.55 -16.51 8.51
CA THR A 164 -4.84 -16.70 7.85
C THR A 164 -6.04 -16.35 8.73
N ALA A 165 -5.92 -16.45 10.06
CA ALA A 165 -6.98 -16.03 10.98
C ALA A 165 -7.10 -14.50 10.97
N CYS A 166 -5.99 -13.78 11.13
CA CYS A 166 -6.00 -12.32 11.09
C CYS A 166 -6.51 -11.76 9.75
N ILE A 167 -6.08 -12.33 8.62
CA ILE A 167 -6.57 -11.88 7.30
C ILE A 167 -8.09 -12.06 7.22
N ARG A 168 -8.62 -13.20 7.69
CA ARG A 168 -10.06 -13.48 7.62
C ARG A 168 -10.86 -12.49 8.47
N GLU A 169 -10.39 -12.23 9.69
CA GLU A 169 -11.01 -11.28 10.61
C GLU A 169 -11.04 -9.87 10.02
N ARG A 170 -9.89 -9.37 9.53
CA ARG A 170 -9.80 -8.06 8.88
C ARG A 170 -10.72 -7.93 7.65
N VAL A 171 -10.77 -8.96 6.81
CA VAL A 171 -11.67 -8.98 5.64
C VAL A 171 -13.14 -8.96 6.08
N GLN A 172 -13.50 -9.70 7.13
CA GLN A 172 -14.86 -9.68 7.66
C GLN A 172 -15.23 -8.31 8.20
N GLU A 173 -14.34 -7.66 8.96
CA GLU A 173 -14.57 -6.31 9.47
C GLU A 173 -14.72 -5.28 8.34
N GLN A 174 -13.90 -5.36 7.30
CA GLN A 174 -13.97 -4.47 6.15
C GLN A 174 -15.29 -4.65 5.40
N VAL A 175 -15.68 -5.89 5.11
CA VAL A 175 -16.98 -6.22 4.48
C VAL A 175 -18.14 -5.70 5.32
N GLN A 176 -18.09 -5.85 6.64
CA GLN A 176 -19.14 -5.32 7.53
C GLN A 176 -19.19 -3.79 7.53
N ARG A 177 -18.04 -3.11 7.45
CA ARG A 177 -17.98 -1.64 7.33
C ARG A 177 -18.57 -1.17 6.01
N ASP A 178 -18.26 -1.86 4.91
CA ASP A 178 -18.76 -1.51 3.58
C ASP A 178 -20.28 -1.74 3.46
N ILE A 179 -20.79 -2.86 4.00
CA ILE A 179 -22.23 -3.12 4.06
C ILE A 179 -22.95 -2.01 4.86
N ARG A 180 -22.37 -1.58 5.98
CA ARG A 180 -22.92 -0.47 6.79
C ARG A 180 -22.94 0.83 5.99
N ARG A 181 -21.82 1.20 5.35
CA ARG A 181 -21.73 2.40 4.52
C ARG A 181 -22.73 2.39 3.37
N ALA A 182 -22.82 1.29 2.62
CA ALA A 182 -23.77 1.12 1.52
C ALA A 182 -25.23 1.23 1.99
N ARG A 183 -25.55 0.67 3.16
CA ARG A 183 -26.89 0.78 3.76
C ARG A 183 -27.23 2.23 4.12
N ASP A 184 -26.28 2.97 4.66
CA ASP A 184 -26.48 4.38 5.02
C ASP A 184 -26.62 5.27 3.79
N GLU A 185 -25.85 5.02 2.73
CA GLU A 185 -26.00 5.71 1.45
C GLU A 185 -27.35 5.43 0.79
N MET A 186 -27.81 4.17 0.79
CA MET A 186 -29.12 3.80 0.26
C MET A 186 -30.27 4.45 1.06
N ARG A 187 -30.14 4.56 2.39
CA ARG A 187 -31.11 5.29 3.21
C ARG A 187 -31.15 6.79 2.89
N ARG A 188 -30.00 7.40 2.62
CA ARG A 188 -29.94 8.82 2.22
C ARG A 188 -30.57 9.04 0.84
N SER A 189 -30.30 8.18 -0.14
CA SER A 189 -30.83 8.34 -1.50
C SER A 189 -32.36 8.18 -1.57
N ILE A 190 -32.94 7.27 -0.78
CA ILE A 190 -34.40 7.11 -0.66
C ILE A 190 -35.02 8.38 -0.07
N ARG A 191 -34.40 8.96 0.98
CA ARG A 191 -34.93 10.15 1.66
C ARG A 191 -34.90 11.41 0.78
N VAL A 192 -33.97 11.48 -0.18
CA VAL A 192 -33.87 12.58 -1.16
C VAL A 192 -34.87 12.42 -2.31
N ARG A 193 -35.25 11.20 -2.69
CA ARG A 193 -36.20 10.93 -3.78
C ARG A 193 -37.68 11.09 -3.43
N VAL A 194 -38.00 11.16 -2.13
CA VAL A 194 -39.38 11.29 -1.61
C VAL A 194 -39.73 12.75 -1.31
N ARG A 195 -38.80 13.68 -1.49
CA ARG A 195 -39.06 15.13 -1.55
C ARG A 195 -39.11 15.59 -2.99
#